data_AF-A0A1N6N119-F1
#
_entry.id   AF-A0A1N6N119-F1
#
_cell.length_a   1.000
_cell.length_b   1.000
_cell.length_c   1.000
_cell.angle_alpha   90.00
_cell.angle_beta   90.00
_cell.angle_gamma   90.00
#
_symmetry.space_group_name_H-M   'P 1'
#
loop_
_entity.id
_entity.type
_entity.pdbx_description
1 polymer ?
#
loop_
_entity_poly.entity_id
_entity_poly.type
_entity_poly.pdbx_seq_one_letter_code
_entity_poly.pdbx_strand_id
1 'polypeptide(L)' 'MNRRIIRHNGDPVPMWAMSNVVMETDANANIKPNKKKSANKIDSAIAFLMSFGTWQIEHKEFAFSSNADNKND' A
#
# COMPACT_ATOMS: atom_id res chain seq x y z
N MET A 1 12.48 5.04 14.28
CA MET A 1 11.45 4.80 13.25
C MET A 1 10.28 5.76 13.46
N ASN A 2 10.18 6.84 12.69
CA ASN A 2 9.01 7.74 12.73
C ASN A 2 7.86 7.10 11.93
N ARG A 3 6.98 6.36 12.60
CA ARG A 3 5.75 5.84 11.97
C ARG A 3 4.70 6.95 11.91
N ARG A 4 4.45 7.50 10.72
CA ARG A 4 3.26 8.32 10.47
C ARG A 4 2.06 7.38 10.35
N ILE A 5 1.10 7.53 11.26
CA ILE A 5 -0.11 6.70 11.30
C ILE A 5 -1.22 7.44 10.58
N ILE A 6 -1.81 6.82 9.55
CA ILE A 6 -3.02 7.33 8.92
C ILE A 6 -4.22 6.81 9.72
N ARG A 7 -5.05 7.71 10.25
CA ARG A 7 -6.23 7.36 11.04
C ARG A 7 -7.45 7.33 10.12
N HIS A 8 -7.98 6.15 9.84
CA HIS A 8 -9.20 5.96 9.02
C HIS A 8 -10.51 6.10 9.83
N ASN A 9 -10.45 6.71 11.02
CA ASN A 9 -11.56 7.02 11.92
C ASN A 9 -12.50 5.85 12.31
N GLY A 10 -12.06 4.60 12.10
CA GLY A 10 -12.84 3.41 12.46
C GLY A 10 -14.01 3.10 11.53
N ASP A 11 -14.02 3.61 10.29
CA ASP A 11 -15.08 3.25 9.33
C ASP A 11 -15.06 1.72 9.07
N PRO A 12 -16.19 1.01 9.29
CA PRO A 12 -16.24 -0.44 9.18
C PRO A 12 -16.06 -0.96 7.75
N VAL A 13 -16.37 -0.16 6.72
CA VAL A 13 -16.31 -0.61 5.32
C VAL A 13 -14.87 -0.65 4.79
N PRO A 14 -14.06 0.42 4.91
CA PRO A 14 -12.64 0.35 4.62
C PRO A 14 -11.92 -0.66 5.51
N MET A 15 -12.27 -0.78 6.79
CA MET A 15 -11.64 -1.74 7.70
C MET A 15 -11.85 -3.18 7.24
N TRP A 16 -13.08 -3.53 6.88
CA TRP A 16 -13.39 -4.85 6.32
C TRP A 16 -12.68 -5.08 4.99
N ALA A 17 -12.72 -4.12 4.07
CA ALA A 17 -12.05 -4.23 2.77
C ALA A 17 -10.54 -4.43 2.91
N MET A 18 -9.89 -3.74 3.86
CA MET A 18 -8.46 -3.89 4.17
C MET A 18 -8.14 -5.30 4.69
N SER A 19 -9.00 -5.88 5.52
CA SER A 19 -8.82 -7.24 6.04
C SER A 19 -8.88 -8.32 4.95
N ASN A 20 -9.45 -7.99 3.78
CA ASN A 20 -9.60 -8.93 2.67
C ASN A 20 -8.48 -8.83 1.62
N VAL A 21 -7.53 -7.89 1.77
CA VAL A 21 -6.47 -7.66 0.78
C VAL A 21 -5.47 -8.80 0.78
N VAL A 22 -5.30 -9.44 -0.36
CA VAL A 22 -4.25 -10.44 -0.60
C VAL A 22 -3.22 -9.86 -1.56
N MET A 23 -1.96 -9.83 -1.11
CA MET A 23 -0.83 -9.40 -1.93
C MET A 23 -0.26 -10.57 -2.72
N GLU A 24 0.12 -10.32 -3.97
CA GLU A 24 0.83 -11.26 -4.82
C GLU A 24 2.11 -10.62 -5.34
N THR A 25 3.19 -11.37 -5.29
CA THR A 25 4.47 -11.01 -5.88
C THR A 25 4.62 -11.72 -7.21
N ASP A 26 4.90 -10.98 -8.29
CA ASP A 26 5.19 -11.58 -9.58
C ASP A 26 6.68 -11.91 -9.76
N ALA A 27 7.02 -12.58 -10.87
CA ALA A 27 8.39 -12.97 -11.18
C ALA A 27 9.35 -11.77 -11.35
N ASN A 28 8.80 -10.58 -11.60
CA ASN A 28 9.55 -9.33 -11.74
C ASN A 28 9.68 -8.59 -10.40
N ALA A 29 9.38 -9.25 -9.28
CA ALA A 29 9.41 -8.71 -7.93
C ALA A 29 8.44 -7.53 -7.67
N ASN A 30 7.43 -7.34 -8.53
CA ASN A 30 6.38 -6.36 -8.24
C ASN A 30 5.39 -6.94 -7.23
N ILE A 31 5.02 -6.15 -6.23
CA ILE A 31 3.99 -6.51 -5.25
C ILE A 31 2.69 -5.80 -5.66
N LYS A 32 1.62 -6.57 -5.88
CA LYS A 32 0.31 -6.06 -6.28
C LYS A 32 -0.82 -6.71 -5.50
N PRO A 33 -1.89 -5.96 -5.18
CA PRO A 33 -3.10 -6.55 -4.62
C PRO A 33 -3.80 -7.43 -5.67
N ASN A 34 -4.12 -8.68 -5.33
CA ASN A 34 -4.77 -9.63 -6.21
C ASN A 34 -6.26 -9.75 -5.91
N LYS A 35 -7.10 -9.22 -6.81
CA LYS A 35 -8.57 -9.29 -6.73
C LYS A 35 -9.13 -10.72 -6.80
N LYS A 36 -8.48 -11.64 -7.52
CA LYS A 36 -8.94 -13.02 -7.70
C LYS A 36 -8.65 -13.91 -6.49
N LYS A 37 -7.56 -13.64 -5.77
CA LYS A 37 -7.18 -14.36 -4.53
C LYS A 37 -7.81 -13.77 -3.28
N SER A 38 -8.34 -12.55 -3.35
CA SER A 38 -9.03 -11.91 -2.23
C SER A 38 -10.38 -12.58 -2.00
N ALA A 39 -10.69 -12.94 -0.75
CA ALA A 39 -11.92 -13.65 -0.40
C ALA A 39 -13.20 -12.80 -0.61
N ASN A 40 -13.05 -11.47 -0.61
CA ASN A 40 -14.14 -10.50 -0.68
C ASN A 40 -13.70 -9.23 -1.42
N LYS A 41 -14.56 -8.21 -1.44
CA LYS A 41 -14.30 -6.93 -2.11
C LYS A 41 -13.15 -6.16 -1.45
N ILE A 42 -12.30 -5.58 -2.29
CA ILE A 42 -11.13 -4.76 -1.89
C ILE A 42 -11.11 -3.39 -2.57
N ASP A 43 -12.19 -2.98 -3.23
CA ASP A 43 -12.20 -1.77 -4.06
C ASP A 43 -11.97 -0.50 -3.22
N SER A 44 -12.55 -0.41 -2.02
CA SER A 44 -12.31 0.69 -1.08
C SER A 44 -10.84 0.77 -0.65
N ALA A 45 -10.17 -0.39 -0.50
CA ALA A 45 -8.76 -0.44 -0.13
C ALA A 45 -7.85 0.00 -1.27
N ILE A 46 -8.15 -0.43 -2.49
CA ILE A 46 -7.43 0.00 -3.70
C ILE A 46 -7.65 1.49 -3.97
N ALA A 47 -8.87 1.99 -3.81
CA ALA A 47 -9.16 3.42 -3.99
C ALA A 47 -8.36 4.27 -3.00
N PHE A 48 -8.25 3.84 -1.73
CA PHE A 48 -7.40 4.49 -0.75
C PHE A 48 -5.91 4.44 -1.14
N LEU A 49 -5.41 3.27 -1.55
CA LEU A 49 -4.02 3.12 -2.01
C LEU A 49 -3.70 4.06 -3.20
N MET A 50 -4.59 4.12 -4.19
CA MET A 50 -4.42 4.95 -5.38
C MET A 50 -4.47 6.44 -5.04
N SER A 51 -5.45 6.88 -4.26
CA SER A 51 -5.55 8.28 -3.83
C SER A 51 -4.33 8.70 -3.00
N PHE A 52 -3.86 7.83 -2.10
CA PHE A 52 -2.65 8.07 -1.32
C PHE A 52 -1.40 8.14 -2.21
N GLY A 53 -1.26 7.23 -3.17
CA GLY A 53 -0.17 7.25 -4.14
C GLY A 53 -0.15 8.53 -4.99
N THR A 54 -1.31 8.96 -5.50
CA THR A 54 -1.43 10.23 -6.24
C THR A 54 -1.08 11.43 -5.35
N TRP A 55 -1.59 11.47 -4.12
CA TRP A 55 -1.24 12.51 -3.15
C TRP A 55 0.26 12.57 -2.89
N GLN A 56 0.92 11.42 -2.72
CA GLN A 56 2.38 11.34 -2.54
C GLN A 56 3.15 11.87 -3.77
N ILE A 57 2.65 11.60 -4.98
CA ILE A 57 3.25 12.09 -6.24
C ILE A 57 3.10 13.61 -6.36
N GLU A 58 1.98 14.18 -5.91
CA GLU A 58 1.73 15.63 -5.95
C GLU A 58 2.53 16.38 -4.88
N HIS A 59 2.67 15.79 -3.69
CA HIS A 59 3.32 16.42 -2.52
C HIS A 59 4.79 16.04 -2.38
N LYS A 60 5.49 15.79 -3.51
CA LYS A 60 6.87 15.25 -3.64
C LYS A 60 7.84 15.68 -2.53
N GLU A 61 7.82 15.00 -1.39
CA GLU A 61 8.85 15.01 -0.34
C GLU A 61 8.77 13.70 0.47
N PHE A 62 8.65 12.56 -0.22
CA PHE A 62 9.06 11.29 0.36
C PHE A 62 9.96 10.62 -0.66
N ALA A 63 11.23 11.04 -0.65
CA ALA A 63 12.30 10.26 -1.23
C ALA A 63 12.15 8.83 -0.71
N PHE A 64 11.80 7.91 -1.60
CA PHE A 64 11.99 6.49 -1.39
C PHE A 64 13.51 6.32 -1.29
N SER A 65 14.07 6.46 -0.09
CA SER A 65 15.43 6.01 0.17
C SER A 65 15.37 4.49 0.04
N SER A 66 15.60 4.04 -1.19
CA SER A 66 15.97 2.66 -1.44
C SER A 66 17.23 2.42 -0.61
N ASN A 67 17.15 1.56 0.40
CA ASN A 67 18.31 1.11 1.17
C ASN A 67 19.14 0.15 0.27
N ALA A 68 19.64 0.65 -0.85
CA ALA A 68 20.46 -0.08 -1.81
C ALA A 68 21.97 0.17 -1.64
N ASP A 69 22.39 0.96 -0.65
CA ASP A 69 23.81 1.27 -0.39
C ASP A 69 24.30 0.65 0.93
N ASN A 70 24.16 -0.67 1.07
CA ASN A 70 24.91 -1.45 2.06
C ASN A 70 25.42 -2.74 1.42
N LYS A 71 26.26 -2.58 0.40
CA LYS A 71 27.23 -3.59 -0.03
C LYS A 71 28.59 -2.91 -0.19
N ASN A 72 29.44 -3.18 0.79
CA ASN A 72 30.89 -3.35 0.69
C ASN A 72 31.73 -2.11 0.32
N ASP A 73 32.37 -1.53 1.34
CA ASP A 73 33.83 -1.43 1.41
C ASP A 73 34.28 -1.65 2.86
#